data_AF-A0A2G9HNP2-F1
#
_entry.id   AF-A0A2G9HNP2-F1
#
_cell.length_a   1.000
_cell.length_b   1.000
_cell.length_c   1.000
_cell.angle_alpha   90.00
_cell.angle_beta   90.00
_cell.angle_gamma   90.00
#
_symmetry.space_group_name_H-M   'P 1'
#
loop_
_entity.id
_entity.type
_entity.pdbx_description
1 polymer ?
#
loop_
_entity_poly.entity_id
_entity_poly.type
_entity_poly.pdbx_seq_one_letter_code
_entity_poly.pdbx_strand_id
1 'polypeptide(L)'
;MDCRLLSFNRSCGLAFEFAATKRIEYRLSSYSPRRFLHCTTKCSMKSYKLSDLSRTEVDSLKARPRIDFSSIFNVVQPIVDDIRSRGDAAVKEYTRRFDKVELDSIVENVNDLPDPVLDPVVQEAFDVAYNNIYAFHAAQKPVEKIVENMEGVRCKRVARSISSVGLYVPGGTAVLPSTALMLSVPAQIAGCKTIILATPPAQDGTICKEVLYCAKKAGVTHILKAGGAQAISAMAWGTESCPKVEKIYGPGNQYVTAAKMILQNSEALISIDMPAGPSEVLVIADKHAKPAHIAADLLSQVTALFQNSSY
;
A
#
# COMPACT_ATOMS: atom_id res chain seq x y z
N MET A 1 17.27 30.84 -13.82
CA MET A 1 17.13 29.39 -14.06
C MET A 1 15.65 29.10 -14.16
N ASP A 2 15.16 28.80 -15.36
CA ASP A 2 13.74 28.60 -15.62
C ASP A 2 13.34 27.16 -15.26
N CYS A 3 12.87 26.96 -14.03
CA CYS A 3 12.29 25.69 -13.61
C CYS A 3 10.83 25.60 -14.10
N ARG A 4 10.53 24.56 -14.89
CA ARG A 4 9.16 24.20 -15.27
C ARG A 4 8.62 23.10 -14.37
N LEU A 5 7.45 23.32 -13.78
CA LEU A 5 6.75 22.32 -12.97
C LEU A 5 5.60 21.72 -13.79
N LEU A 6 5.51 20.39 -13.82
CA LEU A 6 4.38 19.65 -14.38
C LEU A 6 3.55 19.05 -13.25
N SER A 7 2.23 19.21 -13.29
CA SER A 7 1.31 18.72 -12.25
C SER A 7 0.14 17.93 -12.84
N PHE A 8 -0.23 16.83 -12.16
CA PHE A 8 -1.37 15.98 -12.47
C PHE A 8 -2.56 16.37 -11.58
N ASN A 9 -3.75 16.51 -12.14
CA ASN A 9 -4.97 16.69 -11.36
C ASN A 9 -6.09 15.78 -11.89
N ARG A 10 -6.90 15.26 -10.97
CA ARG A 10 -7.76 14.06 -11.11
C ARG A 10 -9.08 14.32 -11.85
N SER A 11 -9.06 15.08 -12.94
CA SER A 11 -10.28 15.63 -13.55
C SER A 11 -10.89 14.81 -14.70
N CYS A 12 -10.24 13.75 -15.19
CA CYS A 12 -10.80 12.93 -16.27
C CYS A 12 -10.67 11.44 -15.97
N GLY A 13 -11.78 10.79 -15.64
CA GLY A 13 -11.93 9.35 -15.83
C GLY A 13 -12.25 9.09 -17.29
N LEU A 14 -11.50 8.20 -17.94
CA LEU A 14 -11.88 7.44 -19.13
C LEU A 14 -10.76 6.45 -19.49
N ALA A 15 -11.17 5.26 -19.94
CA ALA A 15 -10.31 4.16 -20.33
C ALA A 15 -9.45 4.52 -21.56
N PHE A 16 -8.18 4.08 -21.57
CA PHE A 16 -7.26 4.26 -22.68
C PHE A 16 -7.27 3.03 -23.59
N GLU A 17 -7.61 3.22 -24.86
CA GLU A 17 -7.36 2.28 -25.95
C GLU A 17 -6.30 2.89 -26.87
N PHE A 18 -5.18 2.17 -27.08
CA PHE A 18 -4.08 2.64 -27.93
C PHE A 18 -4.06 1.90 -29.26
N ALA A 19 -4.33 2.61 -30.35
CA ALA A 19 -4.08 2.13 -31.71
C ALA A 19 -2.64 2.46 -32.13
N ALA A 20 -1.79 1.43 -32.22
CA ALA A 20 -0.44 1.53 -32.74
C ALA A 20 -0.46 1.78 -34.26
N THR A 21 0.23 2.82 -34.70
CA THR A 21 0.33 3.23 -36.10
C THR A 21 1.28 2.30 -36.86
N LYS A 22 0.75 1.43 -37.73
CA LYS A 22 1.49 0.85 -38.85
C LYS A 22 0.66 0.99 -40.12
N ARG A 23 1.16 1.80 -41.07
CA ARG A 23 0.68 1.84 -42.46
C ARG A 23 0.94 0.48 -43.10
N ILE A 24 -0.14 -0.28 -43.33
CA ILE A 24 -0.17 -1.35 -44.32
C ILE A 24 -1.43 -1.08 -45.15
N GLU A 25 -1.24 -0.66 -46.40
CA GLU A 25 -2.32 -0.45 -47.36
C GLU A 25 -2.88 -1.82 -47.80
N TYR A 26 -4.10 -2.14 -47.38
CA TYR A 26 -4.94 -3.09 -48.09
C TYR A 26 -6.16 -2.36 -48.65
N ARG A 27 -6.26 -2.44 -49.98
CA ARG A 27 -7.32 -1.88 -50.81
C ARG A 27 -8.52 -2.81 -50.73
N LEU A 28 -9.59 -2.42 -50.02
CA LEU A 28 -10.90 -3.05 -50.17
C LEU A 28 -12.02 -2.01 -50.23
N SER A 29 -12.95 -2.34 -51.12
CA SER A 29 -14.02 -1.58 -51.72
C SER A 29 -15.11 -1.09 -50.75
N SER A 30 -15.63 0.10 -51.05
CA SER A 30 -17.01 0.57 -50.85
C SER A 30 -17.67 0.41 -49.47
N TYR A 31 -17.73 1.50 -48.68
CA TYR A 31 -18.91 1.85 -47.86
C TYR A 31 -18.87 3.35 -47.45
N SER A 32 -20.05 3.98 -47.48
CA SER A 32 -20.37 5.42 -47.35
C SER A 32 -19.86 6.13 -46.06
N PRO A 33 -19.56 7.45 -46.07
CA PRO A 33 -18.88 8.12 -44.97
C PRO A 33 -19.84 8.51 -43.85
N ARG A 34 -19.80 7.80 -42.72
CA ARG A 34 -20.24 8.38 -41.44
C ARG A 34 -19.07 9.17 -40.85
N ARG A 35 -19.25 10.48 -40.70
CA ARG A 35 -18.34 11.39 -40.00
C ARG A 35 -18.14 10.89 -38.55
N PHE A 36 -17.08 10.12 -38.31
CA PHE A 36 -16.52 10.01 -36.98
C PHE A 36 -15.75 11.29 -36.71
N LEU A 37 -16.33 12.16 -35.87
CA LEU A 37 -15.60 13.23 -35.20
C LEU A 37 -14.47 12.57 -34.40
N HIS A 38 -13.26 12.60 -34.96
CA HIS A 38 -12.05 12.22 -34.25
C HIS A 38 -11.81 13.30 -33.17
N CYS A 39 -12.38 13.08 -31.98
CA CYS A 39 -12.04 13.86 -30.80
C CYS A 39 -10.67 13.38 -30.33
N THR A 40 -9.60 13.92 -30.91
CA THR A 40 -8.26 13.84 -30.31
C THR A 40 -8.25 14.74 -29.10
N THR A 41 -8.60 14.21 -27.93
CA THR A 41 -8.49 14.90 -26.66
C THR A 41 -7.00 15.12 -26.37
N LYS A 42 -6.51 16.34 -26.58
CA LYS A 42 -5.13 16.74 -26.28
C LYS A 42 -5.01 16.93 -24.76
N CYS A 43 -4.80 15.85 -24.02
CA CYS A 43 -4.57 15.92 -22.58
C CYS A 43 -3.09 16.27 -22.33
N SER A 44 -2.78 17.55 -22.14
CA SER A 44 -1.44 18.00 -21.73
C SER A 44 -1.40 18.23 -20.22
N MET A 45 -0.37 17.72 -19.54
CA MET A 45 -0.10 18.08 -18.14
C MET A 45 0.01 19.60 -17.99
N LYS A 46 -0.51 20.14 -16.88
CA LYS A 46 -0.40 21.58 -16.60
C LYS A 46 1.07 21.92 -16.37
N SER A 47 1.56 22.95 -17.05
CA SER A 47 2.94 23.44 -16.96
C SER A 47 2.97 24.82 -16.34
N TYR A 48 3.86 25.02 -15.38
CA TYR A 48 4.07 26.29 -14.69
C TYR A 48 5.53 26.72 -14.79
N LYS A 49 5.79 28.03 -14.79
CA LYS A 49 7.13 28.60 -14.69
C LYS A 49 7.26 29.33 -13.37
N LEU A 50 8.19 28.93 -12.51
CA LEU A 50 8.26 29.43 -11.14
C LEU A 50 8.45 30.96 -11.06
N SER A 51 9.16 31.57 -12.03
CA SER A 51 9.37 33.02 -12.10
C SER A 51 8.09 33.83 -12.31
N ASP A 52 7.05 33.20 -12.84
CA ASP A 52 5.82 33.88 -13.28
C ASP A 52 4.73 33.76 -12.20
N LEU A 53 5.01 33.06 -11.11
CA LEU A 53 4.05 32.79 -10.03
C LEU A 53 4.26 33.71 -8.84
N SER A 54 3.17 34.19 -8.28
CA SER A 54 3.14 34.80 -6.96
C SER A 54 3.40 33.75 -5.86
N ARG A 55 3.79 34.22 -4.67
CA ARG A 55 4.00 33.33 -3.51
C ARG A 55 2.75 32.51 -3.17
N THR A 56 1.57 33.12 -3.27
CA THR A 56 0.28 32.47 -3.03
C THR A 56 0.01 31.35 -4.03
N GLU A 57 0.35 31.54 -5.31
CA GLU A 57 0.20 30.50 -6.33
C GLU A 57 1.18 29.35 -6.10
N VAL A 58 2.43 29.64 -5.74
CA VAL A 58 3.42 28.62 -5.37
C VAL A 58 2.94 27.81 -4.16
N ASP A 59 2.36 28.47 -3.16
CA ASP A 59 1.80 27.78 -2.00
C ASP A 59 0.58 26.93 -2.38
N SER A 60 -0.24 27.37 -3.33
CA SER A 60 -1.35 26.57 -3.84
C SER A 60 -0.90 25.27 -4.55
N LEU A 61 0.26 25.27 -5.20
CA LEU A 61 0.80 24.09 -5.90
C LEU A 61 1.29 22.99 -4.93
N LYS A 62 1.51 23.33 -3.65
CA LYS A 62 1.82 22.36 -2.59
C LYS A 62 0.58 21.65 -2.05
N ALA A 63 -0.61 22.17 -2.38
CA ALA A 63 -1.85 21.57 -1.91
C ALA A 63 -2.06 20.22 -2.59
N ARG A 64 -2.13 19.17 -1.77
CA ARG A 64 -2.56 17.85 -2.22
C ARG A 64 -4.07 17.86 -2.48
N PRO A 65 -4.58 17.02 -3.39
CA PRO A 65 -6.01 16.77 -3.51
C PRO A 65 -6.55 16.35 -2.13
N ARG A 66 -7.36 17.21 -1.50
CA ARG A 66 -7.88 16.94 -0.16
C ARG A 66 -8.84 15.77 -0.24
N ILE A 67 -8.54 14.73 0.53
CA ILE A 67 -9.50 13.69 0.88
C ILE A 67 -10.24 14.21 2.10
N ASP A 68 -11.57 14.32 2.01
CA ASP A 68 -12.38 14.63 3.18
C ASP A 68 -12.46 13.40 4.09
N PHE A 69 -11.61 13.36 5.11
CA PHE A 69 -11.60 12.26 6.07
C PHE A 69 -12.86 12.19 6.92
N SER A 70 -13.58 13.30 7.12
CA SER A 70 -14.75 13.33 8.01
C SER A 70 -15.89 12.46 7.47
N SER A 71 -16.19 12.55 6.18
CA SER A 71 -17.17 11.69 5.52
C SER A 71 -16.75 10.22 5.51
N ILE A 72 -15.46 9.93 5.34
CA ILE A 72 -14.93 8.56 5.35
C ILE A 72 -14.99 7.96 6.77
N PHE A 73 -14.73 8.74 7.82
CA PHE A 73 -14.85 8.27 9.19
C PHE A 73 -16.27 7.80 9.51
N ASN A 74 -17.31 8.48 9.02
CA ASN A 74 -18.70 8.04 9.22
C ASN A 74 -19.02 6.69 8.55
N VAL A 75 -18.29 6.32 7.48
CA VAL A 75 -18.43 5.01 6.82
C VAL A 75 -17.62 3.93 7.55
N VAL A 76 -16.44 4.28 8.06
CA VAL A 76 -15.51 3.33 8.67
C VAL A 76 -15.83 3.04 10.13
N GLN A 77 -16.30 4.03 10.89
CA GLN A 77 -16.60 3.91 12.32
C GLN A 77 -17.59 2.76 12.62
N PRO A 78 -18.72 2.61 11.89
CA PRO A 78 -19.63 1.49 12.12
C PRO A 78 -18.96 0.13 11.91
N ILE A 79 -18.07 0.00 10.91
CA ILE A 79 -17.33 -1.25 10.67
C ILE A 79 -16.40 -1.55 11.85
N VAL A 80 -15.68 -0.53 12.33
CA VAL A 80 -14.75 -0.67 13.46
C VAL A 80 -15.48 -1.14 14.72
N ASP A 81 -16.61 -0.50 15.05
CA ASP A 81 -17.40 -0.82 16.24
C ASP A 81 -18.08 -2.20 16.15
N ASP A 82 -18.48 -2.57 14.94
CA ASP A 82 -19.08 -3.87 14.66
C ASP A 82 -18.08 -5.01 14.84
N ILE A 83 -16.84 -4.88 14.35
CA ILE A 83 -15.78 -5.86 14.63
C ILE A 83 -15.49 -5.96 16.13
N ARG A 84 -15.46 -4.83 16.83
CA ARG A 84 -15.23 -4.82 18.29
C ARG A 84 -16.30 -5.60 19.05
N SER A 85 -17.55 -5.54 18.61
CA SER A 85 -18.68 -6.15 19.30
C SER A 85 -18.94 -7.61 18.91
N ARG A 86 -18.71 -7.97 17.64
CA ARG A 86 -19.06 -9.29 17.08
C ARG A 86 -17.87 -10.14 16.63
N GLY A 87 -16.65 -9.63 16.72
CA GLY A 87 -15.42 -10.38 16.43
C GLY A 87 -15.40 -11.00 15.03
N ASP A 88 -15.01 -12.28 14.95
CA ASP A 88 -14.83 -13.04 13.72
C ASP A 88 -16.08 -13.06 12.83
N ALA A 89 -17.27 -13.08 13.44
CA ALA A 89 -18.53 -13.13 12.70
C ALA A 89 -18.71 -11.89 11.81
N ALA A 90 -18.37 -10.70 12.33
CA ALA A 90 -18.44 -9.48 11.55
C ALA A 90 -17.32 -9.41 10.50
N VAL A 91 -16.11 -9.91 10.80
CA VAL A 91 -15.02 -9.97 9.80
C VAL A 91 -15.43 -10.83 8.60
N LYS A 92 -16.02 -12.00 8.84
CA LYS A 92 -16.54 -12.89 7.78
C LYS A 92 -17.65 -12.20 6.98
N GLU A 93 -18.57 -11.51 7.65
CA GLU A 93 -19.66 -10.80 6.98
C GLU A 93 -19.15 -9.69 6.05
N TYR A 94 -18.21 -8.86 6.49
CA TYR A 94 -17.62 -7.82 5.65
C TYR A 94 -16.75 -8.38 4.53
N THR A 95 -16.04 -9.48 4.77
CA THR A 95 -15.28 -10.19 3.73
C THR A 95 -16.22 -10.71 2.64
N ARG A 96 -17.34 -11.34 3.03
CA ARG A 96 -18.38 -11.75 2.08
C ARG A 96 -18.98 -10.56 1.33
N ARG A 97 -19.21 -9.44 2.01
CA ARG A 97 -19.85 -8.26 1.41
C ARG A 97 -18.94 -7.53 0.41
N PHE A 98 -17.67 -7.32 0.76
CA PHE A 98 -16.75 -6.49 -0.02
C PHE A 98 -15.86 -7.32 -0.96
N ASP A 99 -15.32 -8.43 -0.46
CA ASP A 99 -14.42 -9.29 -1.23
C ASP A 99 -15.17 -10.40 -1.99
N LYS A 100 -16.45 -10.62 -1.66
CA LYS A 100 -17.34 -11.64 -2.27
C LYS A 100 -16.89 -13.07 -2.03
N VAL A 101 -16.25 -13.30 -0.87
CA VAL A 101 -15.70 -14.60 -0.47
C VAL A 101 -16.30 -15.02 0.86
N GLU A 102 -16.79 -16.26 0.92
CA GLU A 102 -17.17 -16.90 2.18
C GLU A 102 -15.99 -17.72 2.71
N LEU A 103 -15.67 -17.54 3.99
CA LEU A 103 -14.53 -18.19 4.65
C LEU A 103 -14.96 -18.91 5.92
N ASP A 104 -14.53 -20.16 6.07
CA ASP A 104 -14.71 -20.93 7.31
C ASP A 104 -13.72 -20.49 8.39
N SER A 105 -12.45 -20.33 8.03
CA SER A 105 -11.42 -19.74 8.88
C SER A 105 -10.94 -18.42 8.28
N ILE A 106 -10.79 -17.39 9.13
CA ILE A 106 -10.24 -16.09 8.72
C ILE A 106 -8.77 -15.93 9.11
N VAL A 107 -8.25 -16.74 10.04
CA VAL A 107 -6.85 -16.68 10.47
C VAL A 107 -6.20 -18.03 10.30
N GLU A 108 -5.03 -18.04 9.68
CA GLU A 108 -4.20 -19.22 9.51
C GLU A 108 -2.88 -19.04 10.27
N ASN A 109 -2.41 -20.09 10.93
CA ASN A 109 -1.04 -20.14 11.41
C ASN A 109 -0.11 -20.45 10.24
N VAL A 110 0.88 -19.58 10.01
CA VAL A 110 1.77 -19.67 8.84
C VAL A 110 2.60 -20.95 8.83
N ASN A 111 2.91 -21.50 10.01
CA ASN A 111 3.68 -22.73 10.14
C ASN A 111 2.89 -23.97 9.73
N ASP A 112 1.56 -23.93 9.84
CA ASP A 112 0.68 -25.06 9.48
C ASP A 112 0.40 -25.10 7.97
N LEU A 113 0.66 -23.99 7.27
CA LEU A 113 0.50 -23.91 5.81
C LEU A 113 1.69 -24.55 5.10
N PRO A 114 1.49 -25.27 3.99
CA PRO A 114 2.58 -25.80 3.18
C PRO A 114 3.36 -24.68 2.50
N ASP A 115 4.61 -24.93 2.17
CA ASP A 115 5.40 -23.99 1.39
C ASP A 115 4.82 -23.87 -0.03
N PRO A 116 4.52 -22.65 -0.51
CA PRO A 116 3.90 -22.47 -1.81
C PRO A 116 4.89 -22.78 -2.94
N VAL A 117 4.38 -23.39 -4.02
CA VAL A 117 5.17 -23.63 -5.23
C VAL A 117 5.10 -22.41 -6.16
N LEU A 118 6.26 -21.81 -6.41
CA LEU A 118 6.45 -20.66 -7.29
C LEU A 118 7.28 -21.06 -8.52
N ASP A 119 7.16 -20.27 -9.59
CA ASP A 119 8.10 -20.35 -10.70
C ASP A 119 9.51 -20.02 -10.17
N PRO A 120 10.55 -20.80 -10.50
CA PRO A 120 11.92 -20.55 -10.04
C PRO A 120 12.40 -19.11 -10.29
N VAL A 121 12.04 -18.51 -11.43
CA VAL A 121 12.44 -17.14 -11.77
C VAL A 121 11.76 -16.13 -10.85
N VAL A 122 10.51 -16.37 -10.49
CA VAL A 122 9.74 -15.53 -9.55
C VAL A 122 10.30 -15.67 -8.13
N GLN A 123 10.61 -16.91 -7.73
CA GLN A 123 11.21 -17.18 -6.43
C GLN A 123 12.58 -16.50 -6.28
N GLU A 124 13.44 -16.62 -7.29
CA GLU A 124 14.76 -15.97 -7.32
C GLU A 124 14.63 -14.44 -7.22
N ALA A 125 13.68 -13.84 -7.95
CA ALA A 125 13.43 -12.40 -7.87
C ALA A 125 13.02 -11.95 -6.47
N PHE A 126 12.15 -12.70 -5.78
CA PHE A 126 11.78 -12.41 -4.39
C PHE A 126 12.93 -12.64 -3.41
N ASP A 127 13.81 -13.59 -3.70
CA ASP A 127 14.98 -13.86 -2.87
C ASP A 127 16.01 -12.73 -2.96
N VAL A 128 16.26 -12.22 -4.17
CA VAL A 128 17.06 -11.01 -4.37
C VAL A 128 16.46 -9.82 -3.64
N ALA A 129 15.14 -9.61 -3.76
CA ALA A 129 14.45 -8.54 -3.06
C ALA A 129 14.58 -8.67 -1.53
N TYR A 130 14.31 -9.86 -0.98
CA TYR A 130 14.45 -10.15 0.44
C TYR A 130 15.88 -9.86 0.93
N ASN A 131 16.90 -10.36 0.23
CA ASN A 131 18.30 -10.19 0.64
C ASN A 131 18.71 -8.72 0.67
N ASN A 132 18.32 -7.94 -0.34
CA ASN A 132 18.61 -6.51 -0.39
C ASN A 132 17.89 -5.73 0.72
N ILE A 133 16.60 -6.02 0.93
CA ILE A 133 15.80 -5.40 2.00
C ILE A 133 16.37 -5.75 3.37
N TYR A 134 16.72 -7.02 3.59
CA TYR A 134 17.30 -7.50 4.85
C TYR A 134 18.62 -6.82 5.13
N ALA A 135 19.55 -6.80 4.16
CA ALA A 135 20.85 -6.16 4.32
C ALA A 135 20.72 -4.68 4.68
N PHE A 136 19.84 -3.95 3.99
CA PHE A 136 19.62 -2.53 4.26
C PHE A 136 19.04 -2.26 5.66
N HIS A 137 18.05 -3.03 6.10
CA HIS A 137 17.44 -2.83 7.42
C HIS A 137 18.30 -3.36 8.56
N ALA A 138 19.04 -4.45 8.37
CA ALA A 138 19.95 -4.99 9.37
C ALA A 138 21.10 -4.03 9.69
N ALA A 139 21.57 -3.27 8.68
CA ALA A 139 22.59 -2.24 8.86
C ALA A 139 22.15 -1.06 9.75
N GLN A 140 20.84 -0.89 10.00
CA GLN A 140 20.31 0.20 10.82
C GLN A 140 20.33 -0.11 12.33
N LYS A 141 20.76 -1.31 12.75
CA LYS A 141 20.82 -1.69 14.17
C LYS A 141 21.69 -0.69 14.96
N PRO A 142 21.13 0.03 15.95
CA PRO A 142 21.91 1.00 16.70
C PRO A 142 22.92 0.30 17.61
N VAL A 143 24.11 0.88 17.74
CA VAL A 143 25.09 0.44 18.73
C VAL A 143 24.67 0.94 20.12
N GLU A 144 24.56 0.03 21.09
CA GLU A 144 24.28 0.41 22.48
C GLU A 144 25.49 1.17 23.05
N LYS A 145 25.29 2.46 23.33
CA LYS A 145 26.31 3.32 23.92
C LYS A 145 25.89 3.71 25.34
N ILE A 146 26.81 3.52 26.29
CA ILE A 146 26.71 4.06 27.64
C ILE A 146 27.31 5.47 27.60
N VAL A 147 26.55 6.45 28.09
CA VAL A 147 26.97 7.85 28.19
C VAL A 147 27.01 8.21 29.66
N GLU A 148 28.17 8.67 30.12
CA GLU A 148 28.39 9.16 31.48
C GLU A 148 28.79 10.63 31.38
N ASN A 149 27.84 11.52 31.63
CA ASN A 149 28.07 12.97 31.48
C ASN A 149 28.58 13.61 32.78
N MET A 150 28.24 12.99 33.92
CA MET A 150 28.77 13.30 35.24
C MET A 150 29.20 11.99 35.88
N GLU A 151 30.30 12.01 36.62
CA GLU A 151 30.82 10.84 37.31
C GLU A 151 29.72 10.19 38.18
N GLY A 152 29.49 8.90 37.98
CA GLY A 152 28.45 8.12 38.64
C GLY A 152 27.07 8.14 37.97
N VAL A 153 26.81 9.01 36.98
CA VAL A 153 25.52 9.12 36.29
C VAL A 153 25.61 8.52 34.89
N ARG A 154 25.31 7.21 34.79
CA ARG A 154 25.36 6.44 33.54
C ARG A 154 23.97 6.31 32.92
N CYS A 155 23.83 6.82 31.71
CA CYS A 155 22.63 6.69 30.89
C CYS A 155 22.90 5.74 29.73
N LYS A 156 21.92 4.90 29.37
CA LYS A 156 21.95 4.08 28.16
C LYS A 156 20.58 4.03 27.50
N ARG A 157 20.56 3.87 26.18
CA ARG A 157 19.34 3.57 25.43
C ARG A 157 19.41 2.15 24.91
N VAL A 158 18.41 1.34 25.24
CA VAL A 158 18.29 -0.05 24.81
C VAL A 158 17.10 -0.19 23.88
N ALA A 159 17.27 -0.90 22.76
CA ALA A 159 16.17 -1.20 21.85
C ALA A 159 15.42 -2.45 22.33
N ARG A 160 14.09 -2.40 22.30
CA ARG A 160 13.21 -3.56 22.53
C ARG A 160 12.18 -3.59 21.41
N SER A 161 11.91 -4.77 20.88
CA SER A 161 10.86 -4.93 19.88
C SER A 161 9.50 -4.66 20.48
N ILE A 162 8.59 -4.18 19.63
CA ILE A 162 7.16 -4.26 19.88
C ILE A 162 6.80 -5.76 19.85
N SER A 163 6.03 -6.24 20.82
CA SER A 163 5.82 -7.68 21.00
C SER A 163 4.91 -8.23 19.90
N SER A 164 3.87 -7.49 19.55
CA SER A 164 2.86 -7.89 18.55
C SER A 164 2.63 -6.79 17.52
N VAL A 165 2.82 -7.11 16.24
CA VAL A 165 2.66 -6.17 15.12
C VAL A 165 1.70 -6.72 14.07
N GLY A 166 0.85 -5.84 13.54
CA GLY A 166 -0.06 -6.12 12.43
C GLY A 166 0.44 -5.47 11.16
N LEU A 167 0.52 -6.22 10.06
CA LEU A 167 1.04 -5.79 8.78
C LEU A 167 -0.08 -5.90 7.74
N TYR A 168 -0.60 -4.77 7.28
CA TYR A 168 -1.62 -4.77 6.23
C TYR A 168 -0.98 -4.76 4.85
N VAL A 169 -1.28 -5.78 4.05
CA VAL A 169 -0.86 -5.92 2.66
C VAL A 169 -2.09 -5.76 1.77
N PRO A 170 -2.14 -4.70 0.93
CA PRO A 170 -3.23 -4.55 -0.02
C PRO A 170 -3.31 -5.74 -0.99
N GLY A 171 -4.56 -6.11 -1.32
CA GLY A 171 -4.88 -7.11 -2.34
C GLY A 171 -6.18 -6.74 -3.06
N GLY A 172 -6.82 -7.74 -3.67
CA GLY A 172 -8.00 -7.54 -4.53
C GLY A 172 -7.62 -7.53 -6.00
N THR A 173 -7.74 -6.38 -6.67
CA THR A 173 -7.44 -6.24 -8.11
C THR A 173 -5.95 -6.32 -8.44
N ALA A 174 -5.07 -5.95 -7.50
CA ALA A 174 -3.63 -6.10 -7.60
C ALA A 174 -3.07 -6.58 -6.27
N VAL A 175 -2.32 -7.69 -6.28
CA VAL A 175 -1.66 -8.23 -5.09
C VAL A 175 -0.24 -7.67 -4.99
N LEU A 176 0.16 -7.25 -3.79
CA LEU A 176 1.45 -6.57 -3.55
C LEU A 176 2.38 -7.36 -2.62
N PRO A 177 3.00 -8.47 -3.08
CA PRO A 177 3.94 -9.25 -2.27
C PRO A 177 5.21 -8.45 -1.90
N SER A 178 5.57 -7.42 -2.67
CA SER A 178 6.64 -6.49 -2.32
C SER A 178 6.36 -5.77 -0.99
N THR A 179 5.10 -5.37 -0.74
CA THR A 179 4.68 -4.76 0.53
C THR A 179 4.83 -5.74 1.69
N ALA A 180 4.52 -7.02 1.46
CA ALA A 180 4.73 -8.05 2.47
C ALA A 180 6.20 -8.05 2.93
N LEU A 181 7.16 -8.13 2.00
CA LEU A 181 8.60 -8.07 2.33
C LEU A 181 9.01 -6.77 3.04
N MET A 182 8.55 -5.62 2.54
CA MET A 182 8.91 -4.31 3.13
C MET A 182 8.46 -4.17 4.59
N LEU A 183 7.41 -4.88 4.99
CA LEU A 183 6.86 -4.82 6.34
C LEU A 183 7.38 -5.95 7.24
N SER A 184 7.43 -7.19 6.73
CA SER A 184 7.77 -8.36 7.54
C SER A 184 9.26 -8.51 7.80
N VAL A 185 10.12 -8.14 6.85
CA VAL A 185 11.59 -8.22 7.01
C VAL A 185 12.10 -7.37 8.19
N PRO A 186 11.75 -6.06 8.32
CA PRO A 186 12.15 -5.30 9.50
C PRO A 186 11.52 -5.82 10.80
N ALA A 187 10.31 -6.38 10.77
CA ALA A 187 9.70 -7.01 11.94
C ALA A 187 10.48 -8.26 12.40
N GLN A 188 10.95 -9.08 11.45
CA GLN A 188 11.84 -10.21 11.70
C GLN A 188 13.16 -9.76 12.34
N ILE A 189 13.79 -8.73 11.77
CA ILE A 189 15.07 -8.19 12.25
C ILE A 189 14.95 -7.60 13.66
N ALA A 190 13.82 -6.93 13.95
CA ALA A 190 13.52 -6.40 15.27
C ALA A 190 13.30 -7.51 16.30
N GLY A 191 12.85 -8.69 15.88
CA GLY A 191 12.50 -9.79 16.77
C GLY A 191 11.11 -9.60 17.39
N CYS A 192 10.13 -9.15 16.60
CA CYS A 192 8.73 -9.14 17.01
C CYS A 192 8.25 -10.59 17.22
N LYS A 193 7.55 -10.86 18.32
CA LYS A 193 7.14 -12.24 18.68
C LYS A 193 5.91 -12.69 17.90
N THR A 194 4.95 -11.79 17.76
CA THR A 194 3.72 -12.03 16.99
C THR A 194 3.69 -11.08 15.81
N ILE A 195 3.63 -11.64 14.61
CA ILE A 195 3.57 -10.88 13.35
C ILE A 195 2.34 -11.39 12.61
N ILE A 196 1.31 -10.55 12.55
CA ILE A 196 0.07 -10.85 11.82
C ILE A 196 0.13 -10.14 10.48
N LEU A 197 -0.04 -10.86 9.39
CA LEU A 197 -0.15 -10.28 8.06
C LEU A 197 -1.60 -10.34 7.59
N ALA A 198 -2.24 -9.19 7.45
CA ALA A 198 -3.58 -9.07 6.91
C ALA A 198 -3.53 -8.87 5.40
N THR A 199 -4.23 -9.71 4.65
CA THR A 199 -4.43 -9.59 3.20
C THR A 199 -5.83 -10.07 2.84
N PRO A 200 -6.57 -9.37 1.96
CA PRO A 200 -7.82 -9.91 1.46
C PRO A 200 -7.56 -11.23 0.72
N PRO A 201 -8.47 -12.22 0.84
CA PRO A 201 -8.34 -13.49 0.15
C PRO A 201 -8.53 -13.32 -1.37
N ALA A 202 -8.05 -14.29 -2.14
CA ALA A 202 -8.44 -14.47 -3.53
C ALA A 202 -9.92 -14.89 -3.62
N GLN A 203 -10.52 -14.82 -4.82
CA GLN A 203 -11.93 -15.13 -5.04
C GLN A 203 -12.31 -16.58 -4.68
N ASP A 204 -11.34 -17.49 -4.65
CA ASP A 204 -11.48 -18.88 -4.23
C ASP A 204 -11.25 -19.07 -2.71
N GLY A 205 -11.05 -17.99 -1.95
CA GLY A 205 -10.77 -18.02 -0.51
C GLY A 205 -9.30 -18.28 -0.15
N THR A 206 -8.42 -18.48 -1.14
CA THR A 206 -7.02 -18.78 -0.88
C THR A 206 -6.17 -17.52 -0.64
N ILE A 207 -4.98 -17.73 -0.08
CA ILE A 207 -3.97 -16.68 0.05
C ILE A 207 -3.10 -16.71 -1.21
N CYS A 208 -2.79 -15.54 -1.76
CA CYS A 208 -1.85 -15.44 -2.89
C CYS A 208 -0.51 -16.10 -2.53
N LYS A 209 -0.07 -17.03 -3.38
CA LYS A 209 1.12 -17.86 -3.15
C LYS A 209 2.40 -17.03 -2.98
N GLU A 210 2.55 -15.92 -3.72
CA GLU A 210 3.67 -14.99 -3.61
C GLU A 210 3.69 -14.28 -2.25
N VAL A 211 2.51 -13.91 -1.73
CA VAL A 211 2.38 -13.29 -0.40
C VAL A 211 2.70 -14.31 0.68
N LEU A 212 2.17 -15.54 0.58
CA LEU A 212 2.46 -16.62 1.51
C LEU A 212 3.97 -16.96 1.55
N TYR A 213 4.64 -16.98 0.39
CA TYR A 213 6.07 -17.19 0.32
C TYR A 213 6.86 -16.11 1.05
N CYS A 214 6.55 -14.84 0.77
CA CYS A 214 7.19 -13.70 1.44
C CYS A 214 6.92 -13.70 2.95
N ALA A 215 5.71 -14.07 3.36
CA ALA A 215 5.31 -14.17 4.75
C ALA A 215 6.11 -15.25 5.50
N LYS A 216 6.20 -16.46 4.93
CA LYS A 216 7.00 -17.56 5.47
C LYS A 216 8.48 -17.20 5.56
N LYS A 217 9.06 -16.67 4.48
CA LYS A 217 10.49 -16.30 4.42
C LYS A 217 10.87 -15.26 5.48
N ALA A 218 9.97 -14.34 5.79
CA ALA A 218 10.17 -13.29 6.78
C ALA A 218 9.64 -13.62 8.19
N GLY A 219 9.22 -14.87 8.45
CA GLY A 219 8.82 -15.31 9.79
C GLY A 219 7.52 -14.69 10.32
N VAL A 220 6.57 -14.40 9.43
CA VAL A 220 5.19 -14.04 9.84
C VAL A 220 4.59 -15.21 10.60
N THR A 221 3.88 -14.95 11.70
CA THR A 221 3.31 -16.02 12.54
C THR A 221 1.87 -16.35 12.19
N HIS A 222 1.06 -15.34 11.83
CA HIS A 222 -0.35 -15.53 11.48
C HIS A 222 -0.68 -14.76 10.19
N ILE A 223 -1.55 -15.33 9.36
CA ILE A 223 -2.15 -14.61 8.23
C ILE A 223 -3.63 -14.42 8.49
N LEU A 224 -4.09 -13.17 8.48
CA LEU A 224 -5.49 -12.79 8.52
C LEU A 224 -6.00 -12.61 7.08
N LYS A 225 -6.91 -13.48 6.65
CA LYS A 225 -7.59 -13.45 5.35
C LYS A 225 -8.72 -12.42 5.33
N ALA A 226 -8.38 -11.16 5.51
CA ALA A 226 -9.32 -10.04 5.45
C ALA A 226 -8.63 -8.77 4.91
N GLY A 227 -9.38 -7.96 4.18
CA GLY A 227 -8.96 -6.64 3.71
C GLY A 227 -9.62 -5.47 4.47
N GLY A 228 -9.40 -4.25 3.98
CA GLY A 228 -10.19 -3.07 4.36
C GLY A 228 -10.12 -2.67 5.83
N ALA A 229 -11.12 -1.90 6.26
CA ALA A 229 -11.24 -1.43 7.64
C ALA A 229 -11.48 -2.56 8.63
N GLN A 230 -12.17 -3.63 8.21
CA GLN A 230 -12.46 -4.80 9.03
C GLN A 230 -11.17 -5.52 9.46
N ALA A 231 -10.18 -5.64 8.57
CA ALA A 231 -8.90 -6.25 8.91
C ALA A 231 -8.09 -5.41 9.92
N ILE A 232 -8.08 -4.09 9.74
CA ILE A 232 -7.41 -3.18 10.67
C ILE A 232 -8.07 -3.26 12.05
N SER A 233 -9.41 -3.28 12.10
CA SER A 233 -10.16 -3.39 13.36
C SER A 233 -9.91 -4.74 14.07
N ALA A 234 -9.88 -5.84 13.31
CA ALA A 234 -9.60 -7.17 13.85
C ALA A 234 -8.21 -7.26 14.49
N MET A 235 -7.18 -6.72 13.83
CA MET A 235 -5.84 -6.66 14.43
C MET A 235 -5.78 -5.73 15.65
N ALA A 236 -6.51 -4.61 15.61
CA ALA A 236 -6.44 -3.59 16.67
C ALA A 236 -7.10 -4.03 17.97
N TRP A 237 -8.30 -4.61 17.89
CA TRP A 237 -9.04 -5.10 19.06
C TRP A 237 -8.66 -6.52 19.43
N GLY A 238 -8.19 -7.31 18.46
CA GLY A 238 -8.21 -8.76 18.55
C GLY A 238 -9.63 -9.31 18.36
N THR A 239 -9.71 -10.56 17.94
CA THR A 239 -10.96 -11.33 17.83
C THR A 239 -10.76 -12.72 18.43
N GLU A 240 -11.74 -13.61 18.29
CA GLU A 240 -11.65 -14.98 18.77
C GLU A 240 -10.48 -15.73 18.13
N SER A 241 -10.21 -15.49 16.84
CA SER A 241 -9.09 -16.11 16.12
C SER A 241 -7.92 -15.17 15.84
N CYS A 242 -8.14 -13.86 15.71
CA CYS A 242 -7.07 -12.90 15.41
C CYS A 242 -6.42 -12.36 16.69
N PRO A 243 -5.11 -12.58 16.91
CA PRO A 243 -4.43 -11.97 18.04
C PRO A 243 -4.48 -10.43 17.97
N LYS A 244 -4.58 -9.79 19.13
CA LYS A 244 -4.45 -8.34 19.25
C LYS A 244 -3.01 -7.90 19.00
N VAL A 245 -2.82 -6.81 18.27
CA VAL A 245 -1.51 -6.18 18.06
C VAL A 245 -1.36 -4.86 18.82
N GLU A 246 -0.12 -4.43 18.97
CA GLU A 246 0.25 -3.16 19.64
C GLU A 246 0.50 -2.05 18.61
N LYS A 247 0.90 -2.43 17.39
CA LYS A 247 1.12 -1.48 16.29
C LYS A 247 0.74 -2.05 14.94
N ILE A 248 0.04 -1.25 14.14
CA ILE A 248 -0.39 -1.60 12.78
C ILE A 248 0.42 -0.83 11.75
N TYR A 249 0.93 -1.55 10.76
CA TYR A 249 1.72 -1.05 9.64
C TYR A 249 1.03 -1.31 8.31
N GLY A 250 1.43 -0.54 7.30
CA GLY A 250 1.16 -0.88 5.92
C GLY A 250 0.31 0.15 5.19
N PRO A 251 0.49 0.25 3.86
CA PRO A 251 -0.27 1.16 3.01
C PRO A 251 -1.68 0.60 2.78
N GLY A 252 -2.61 1.46 2.37
CA GLY A 252 -3.93 1.03 1.98
C GLY A 252 -4.72 2.13 1.30
N ASN A 253 -5.93 1.80 0.88
CA ASN A 253 -6.86 2.81 0.38
C ASN A 253 -7.31 3.76 1.51
N GLN A 254 -8.10 4.77 1.14
CA GLN A 254 -8.58 5.78 2.08
C GLN A 254 -9.36 5.20 3.28
N TYR A 255 -10.06 4.07 3.12
CA TYR A 255 -10.80 3.40 4.19
C TYR A 255 -9.87 2.72 5.19
N VAL A 256 -8.81 2.06 4.70
CA VAL A 256 -7.76 1.47 5.54
C VAL A 256 -7.02 2.55 6.32
N THR A 257 -6.63 3.63 5.66
CA THR A 257 -5.96 4.77 6.31
C THR A 257 -6.88 5.41 7.36
N ALA A 258 -8.16 5.60 7.03
CA ALA A 258 -9.13 6.13 7.97
C ALA A 258 -9.33 5.22 9.20
N ALA A 259 -9.40 3.90 9.00
CA ALA A 259 -9.50 2.94 10.10
C ALA A 259 -8.28 3.01 11.03
N LYS A 260 -7.06 3.06 10.46
CA LYS A 260 -5.82 3.25 11.21
C LYS A 260 -5.85 4.54 12.03
N MET A 261 -6.33 5.64 11.45
CA MET A 261 -6.44 6.93 12.12
C MET A 261 -7.47 6.97 13.24
N ILE A 262 -8.60 6.27 13.09
CA ILE A 262 -9.61 6.12 14.14
C ILE A 262 -9.02 5.30 15.30
N LEU A 263 -8.44 4.14 14.99
CA LEU A 263 -8.01 3.17 15.99
C LEU A 263 -6.79 3.61 16.81
N GLN A 264 -5.90 4.45 16.28
CA GLN A 264 -4.82 5.02 17.09
C GLN A 264 -5.33 5.94 18.21
N ASN A 265 -6.55 6.48 18.08
CA ASN A 265 -7.19 7.36 19.05
C ASN A 265 -8.25 6.63 19.89
N SER A 266 -8.37 5.31 19.76
CA SER A 266 -9.38 4.52 20.45
C SER A 266 -8.81 3.83 21.69
N GLU A 267 -9.70 3.26 22.50
CA GLU A 267 -9.36 2.40 23.64
C GLU A 267 -8.69 1.07 23.24
N ALA A 268 -8.41 0.84 21.96
CA ALA A 268 -7.67 -0.34 21.50
C ALA A 268 -6.21 -0.29 21.92
N LEU A 269 -5.70 0.88 22.35
CA LEU A 269 -4.31 1.09 22.76
C LEU A 269 -3.33 0.58 21.69
N ILE A 270 -3.56 1.01 20.46
CA ILE A 270 -2.69 0.70 19.33
C ILE A 270 -2.02 1.95 18.80
N SER A 271 -0.85 1.76 18.20
CA SER A 271 -0.20 2.79 17.40
C SER A 271 -0.21 2.41 15.92
N ILE A 272 0.07 3.37 15.05
CA ILE A 272 0.24 3.14 13.62
C ILE A 272 1.61 3.66 13.17
N ASP A 273 2.08 3.23 12.01
CA ASP A 273 3.29 3.73 11.37
C ASP A 273 3.15 5.18 10.91
N MET A 274 2.21 5.44 10.01
CA MET A 274 1.88 6.74 9.46
C MET A 274 0.51 6.72 8.78
N PRO A 275 -0.18 7.87 8.68
CA PRO A 275 -1.30 8.03 7.76
C PRO A 275 -0.78 7.93 6.32
N ALA A 276 -0.93 6.76 5.70
CA ALA A 276 -0.52 6.55 4.32
C ALA A 276 -1.49 7.29 3.40
N GLY A 277 -0.99 8.33 2.71
CA GLY A 277 -1.72 9.01 1.64
C GLY A 277 -1.55 8.29 0.30
N PRO A 278 -2.23 8.77 -0.76
CA PRO A 278 -1.96 8.32 -2.12
C PRO A 278 -0.47 8.47 -2.45
N SER A 279 0.08 7.48 -3.16
CA SER A 279 1.49 7.49 -3.53
C SER A 279 1.81 8.61 -4.53
N GLU A 280 2.92 9.31 -4.32
CA GLU A 280 3.32 10.51 -5.07
C GLU A 280 4.76 10.39 -5.56
N VAL A 281 5.08 11.03 -6.70
CA VAL A 281 6.45 11.13 -7.23
C VAL A 281 6.70 12.56 -7.72
N LEU A 282 7.90 13.08 -7.45
CA LEU A 282 8.39 14.36 -7.98
C LEU A 282 9.69 14.07 -8.73
N VAL A 283 9.69 14.29 -10.04
CA VAL A 283 10.87 14.08 -10.90
C VAL A 283 11.55 15.43 -11.15
N ILE A 284 12.81 15.55 -10.74
CA ILE A 284 13.67 16.69 -11.08
C ILE A 284 14.55 16.26 -12.26
N ALA A 285 14.44 16.97 -13.37
CA ALA A 285 15.17 16.67 -14.59
C ALA A 285 15.91 17.89 -15.11
N ASP A 286 17.14 17.69 -15.56
CA ASP A 286 17.95 18.69 -16.24
C ASP A 286 18.12 18.34 -17.74
N LYS A 287 19.00 19.08 -18.43
CA LYS A 287 19.27 18.88 -19.87
C LYS A 287 19.92 17.52 -20.21
N HIS A 288 20.45 16.80 -19.23
CA HIS A 288 21.10 15.50 -19.43
C HIS A 288 20.11 14.34 -19.25
N ALA A 289 18.94 14.59 -18.67
CA ALA A 289 17.92 13.58 -18.46
C ALA A 289 17.25 13.17 -19.77
N LYS A 290 17.05 11.86 -19.95
CA LYS A 290 16.39 11.29 -21.13
C LYS A 290 14.86 11.46 -21.01
N PRO A 291 14.18 12.13 -21.97
CA PRO A 291 12.73 12.36 -21.89
C PRO A 291 11.90 11.08 -21.74
N ALA A 292 12.31 10.00 -22.40
CA ALA A 292 11.61 8.71 -22.30
C ALA A 292 11.63 8.13 -20.86
N HIS A 293 12.72 8.31 -20.12
CA HIS A 293 12.84 7.81 -18.75
C HIS A 293 11.98 8.66 -17.80
N ILE A 294 12.02 9.99 -17.95
CA ILE A 294 11.15 10.90 -17.17
C ILE A 294 9.68 10.55 -17.36
N ALA A 295 9.25 10.29 -18.60
CA ALA A 295 7.88 9.90 -18.89
C ALA A 295 7.52 8.54 -18.26
N ALA A 296 8.43 7.56 -18.34
CA ALA A 296 8.23 6.25 -17.72
C ALA A 296 8.11 6.35 -16.19
N ASP A 297 8.97 7.13 -15.55
CA ASP A 297 8.97 7.34 -14.10
C ASP A 297 7.66 7.98 -13.64
N LEU A 298 7.20 9.04 -14.32
CA LEU A 298 5.91 9.66 -14.04
C LEU A 298 4.73 8.69 -14.23
N LEU A 299 4.75 7.89 -15.29
CA LEU A 299 3.68 6.93 -15.59
C LEU A 299 3.64 5.76 -14.60
N SER A 300 4.79 5.29 -14.13
CA SER A 300 4.86 4.19 -13.15
C SER A 300 4.01 4.46 -11.91
N GLN A 301 3.98 5.72 -11.46
CA GLN A 301 3.23 6.14 -10.29
C GLN A 301 1.74 6.40 -10.57
N VAL A 302 1.41 6.89 -11.77
CA VAL A 302 0.03 7.12 -12.18
C VAL A 302 -0.75 5.81 -12.24
N THR A 303 -0.14 4.73 -12.77
CA THR A 303 -0.79 3.42 -12.85
C THR A 303 -1.12 2.84 -11.47
N ALA A 304 -0.22 3.03 -10.49
CA ALA A 304 -0.46 2.61 -9.10
C ALA A 304 -1.64 3.35 -8.44
N LEU A 305 -1.89 4.61 -8.81
CA LEU A 305 -3.03 5.40 -8.29
C LEU A 305 -4.38 4.93 -8.83
N PHE A 306 -4.43 4.41 -10.06
CA PHE A 306 -5.66 3.86 -10.63
C PHE A 306 -6.04 2.52 -10.00
N GLN A 307 -5.05 1.68 -9.68
CA GLN A 307 -5.27 0.38 -9.06
C GLN A 307 -5.80 0.48 -7.61
N ASN A 308 -5.35 1.49 -6.85
CA ASN A 308 -5.79 1.69 -5.46
C ASN A 308 -7.15 2.40 -5.30
N SER A 309 -7.83 2.76 -6.40
CA SER A 309 -9.09 3.52 -6.37
C SER A 309 -10.34 2.70 -6.65
N SER A 310 -10.20 1.39 -6.87
CA SER A 310 -11.30 0.49 -7.22
C SER A 310 -11.92 -0.17 -5.99
N TYR A 311 -12.46 0.62 -5.06
CA TYR A 311 -13.39 0.19 -4.01
C TYR A 311 -14.31 1.34 -3.62
#